data_AF-A0A6C1KMT4-F1
#
_entry.id   AF-A0A6C1KMT4-F1
#
_cell.length_a   1.000
_cell.length_b   1.000
_cell.length_c   1.000
_cell.angle_alpha   90.00
_cell.angle_beta   90.00
_cell.angle_gamma   90.00
#
_symmetry.space_group_name_H-M   'P 1'
#
loop_
_entity.id
_entity.type
_entity.pdbx_description
1 polymer ?
#
loop_
_entity_poly.entity_id
_entity_poly.type
_entity_poly.pdbx_seq_one_letter_code
_entity_poly.pdbx_strand_id
1 'polypeptide(L)' 'MPTLFRLLAVLAVLCGLAYAAMWALANKVEPLQREISFTVPAEKIGK' A
#
# COMPACT_ATOMS: atom_id res chain seq x y z
N MET A 1 34.66 -13.46 -9.37
CA MET A 1 34.51 -12.97 -10.76
C MET A 1 33.57 -11.78 -10.77
N PRO A 2 33.96 -10.63 -11.34
CA PRO A 2 33.23 -9.36 -11.24
C PRO A 2 31.80 -9.39 -11.81
N THR A 3 31.41 -10.43 -12.55
CA THR A 3 30.09 -10.61 -13.15
C THR A 3 28.97 -10.92 -12.15
N LEU A 4 29.22 -11.77 -11.15
CA LEU A 4 28.21 -12.13 -10.14
C LEU A 4 27.84 -10.95 -9.25
N PHE A 5 28.86 -10.22 -8.78
CA PHE A 5 28.66 -9.07 -7.89
C PHE A 5 27.90 -7.93 -8.59
N ARG A 6 28.16 -7.73 -9.89
CA ARG A 6 27.40 -6.78 -10.71
C ARG A 6 25.93 -7.16 -10.81
N LEU A 7 25.63 -8.45 -11.00
CA LEU A 7 24.25 -8.94 -11.03
C LEU A 7 23.54 -8.71 -9.69
N LEU A 8 24.19 -9.01 -8.57
CA LEU A 8 23.64 -8.77 -7.24
C LEU A 8 23.44 -7.28 -6.95
N ALA A 9 24.36 -6.41 -7.38
CA ALA A 9 24.22 -4.97 -7.24
C ALA A 9 23.01 -4.44 -8.02
N VAL A 10 22.78 -4.93 -9.25
CA VAL A 10 21.59 -4.57 -10.05
C VAL A 10 20.31 -5.03 -9.35
N LEU A 11 20.28 -6.28 -8.84
CA LEU A 11 19.12 -6.79 -8.11
C LEU A 11 18.85 -5.99 -6.83
N ALA A 12 19.89 -5.63 -6.07
CA ALA A 12 19.75 -4.82 -4.86
C ALA A 12 19.14 -3.44 -5.16
N VAL A 13 19.55 -2.80 -6.25
CA VAL A 13 18.98 -1.53 -6.70
C VAL A 13 17.51 -1.70 -7.11
N LEU A 14 17.19 -2.74 -7.88
CA LEU A 14 15.82 -3.01 -8.31
C LEU A 14 14.88 -3.31 -7.13
N CYS A 15 15.32 -4.16 -6.20
CA CYS A 15 14.58 -4.46 -4.98
C CYS A 15 14.39 -3.20 -4.11
N GLY A 16 15.45 -2.39 -3.98
CA GLY A 16 15.40 -1.13 -3.26
C GLY A 16 14.38 -0.14 -3.86
N LEU A 17 14.38 0.00 -5.19
CA LEU A 17 13.42 0.85 -5.90
C LEU A 17 11.98 0.34 -5.77
N ALA A 18 11.75 -0.96 -5.92
CA ALA A 18 10.44 -1.55 -5.78
C ALA A 18 9.88 -1.38 -4.36
N TYR A 19 10.71 -1.63 -3.34
CA TYR A 19 10.33 -1.44 -1.95
C TYR A 19 10.08 0.03 -1.61
N ALA A 20 10.95 0.94 -2.06
CA ALA A 20 10.78 2.38 -1.85
C ALA A 20 9.49 2.90 -2.50
N ALA A 21 9.16 2.44 -3.71
CA ALA A 21 7.90 2.78 -4.38
C ALA A 21 6.69 2.28 -3.60
N MET A 22 6.69 1.02 -3.16
CA MET A 22 5.60 0.46 -2.34
C MET A 22 5.45 1.22 -1.01
N TRP A 23 6.55 1.50 -0.32
CA TRP A 23 6.54 2.25 0.94
C TRP A 23 6.01 3.67 0.76
N ALA A 24 6.41 4.35 -0.31
CA ALA A 24 5.93 5.68 -0.62
C ALA A 24 4.42 5.68 -0.84
N LEU A 25 3.89 4.75 -1.65
CA LEU A 25 2.45 4.65 -1.90
C LEU A 25 1.67 4.34 -0.62
N ALA A 26 2.13 3.40 0.20
CA ALA A 26 1.43 3.01 1.41
C ALA A 26 1.33 4.15 2.45
N ASN A 27 2.35 5.02 2.54
CA ASN A 27 2.40 6.06 3.56
C ASN A 27 1.94 7.43 3.06
N LYS A 28 2.08 7.72 1.76
CA LYS A 28 1.77 9.05 1.19
C LYS A 28 0.38 9.11 0.57
N VAL A 29 -0.35 8.00 0.52
CA VAL A 29 -1.72 7.96 0.00
C VAL A 29 -2.68 7.88 1.17
N GLU A 30 -3.39 8.98 1.42
CA GLU A 30 -4.45 9.02 2.43
C GLU A 30 -5.75 8.42 1.86
N PRO A 31 -6.44 7.55 2.62
CA PRO A 31 -7.73 7.03 2.21
C PRO A 31 -8.79 8.12 2.27
N LEU A 32 -9.53 8.30 1.17
CA LEU A 32 -10.63 9.26 1.13
C LEU A 32 -11.74 8.84 2.11
N GLN A 33 -11.98 9.64 3.14
CA GLN A 33 -13.15 9.47 4.01
C GLN A 33 -14.41 9.79 3.20
N ARG A 34 -15.08 8.73 2.71
CA ARG A 34 -16.43 8.85 2.17
C ARG A 34 -17.42 8.72 3.31
N GLU A 35 -18.36 9.66 3.38
CA GLU A 35 -19.54 9.50 4.23
C GLU A 35 -20.34 8.29 3.72
N ILE A 36 -20.23 7.16 4.43
CA ILE A 36 -21.05 5.98 4.17
C ILE A 36 -22.37 6.21 4.90
N SER A 37 -23.35 6.78 4.20
CA SER A 37 -24.71 6.89 4.72
C SER A 37 -25.37 5.51 4.71
N PHE A 38 -25.28 4.79 5.83
CA PHE A 38 -26.07 3.58 6.03
C PHE A 38 -27.50 3.98 6.43
N THR A 39 -28.50 3.58 5.65
CA THR A 39 -29.90 3.70 6.06
C THR A 39 -30.14 2.69 7.17
N VAL A 40 -30.27 3.14 8.41
CA VAL A 40 -30.61 2.28 9.55
C VAL A 40 -32.07 1.81 9.40
N PRO A 41 -32.33 0.50 9.23
CA PRO A 41 -33.70 0.01 9.19
C PRO A 41 -34.36 0.18 10.57
N ALA A 42 -35.48 0.90 10.61
CA ALA A 42 -36.21 1.25 11.83
C ALA A 42 -36.74 0.05 12.64
N GLU A 43 -36.72 -1.16 12.08
CA GLU A 43 -37.14 -2.41 12.77
C GLU A 43 -36.27 -2.79 13.97
N LYS A 44 -35.07 -2.20 14.13
CA LYS A 44 -34.14 -2.51 15.24
C LYS A 44 -34.21 -1.55 16.43
N ILE A 45 -34.98 -0.45 16.35
CA ILE A 45 -35.00 0.60 17.39
C ILE A 45 -36.15 0.39 18.40
N GLY A 46 -37.08 -0.53 18.13
CA GLY A 46 -38.21 -0.83 19.02
C GLY A 46 -38.36 -2.31 19.33
N LYS A 47 -37.59 -2.82 20.30
CA LYS A 47 -38.02 -3.94 21.14
C LYS A 47 -37.33 -3.90 22.50
#